data_AF-A0A9N9XFY2-F1
#
_entry.id   AF-A0A9N9XFY2-F1
#
_cell.length_a   1.000
_cell.length_b   1.000
_cell.length_c   1.000
_cell.angle_alpha   90.00
_cell.angle_beta   90.00
_cell.angle_gamma   90.00
#
_symmetry.space_group_name_H-M   'P 1'
#
loop_
_entity.id
_entity.type
_entity.pdbx_description
1 polymer ?
#
loop_
_entity_poly.entity_id
_entity_poly.type
_entity_poly.pdbx_seq_one_letter_code
_entity_poly.pdbx_strand_id
1 'polypeptide(L)'
;MVTFVKVLVINAPYWILGTDYENYSVGYSCGKISGSYEENLWVQTRISNPSPDVINAALNVVKSNNLNTDLLITIDQKNCSNVPA
;
A
#
# COMPACT_ATOMS: atom_id res chain seq x y z
N MET A 1 39.96 16.04 1.37
CA MET A 1 39.21 14.77 1.38
C MET A 1 37.77 15.12 1.06
N VAL A 2 37.26 14.71 -0.10
CA VAL A 2 35.88 15.01 -0.53
C VAL A 2 35.05 13.76 -0.24
N THR A 3 34.06 13.88 0.64
CA THR A 3 33.17 12.77 0.99
C THR A 3 31.93 12.86 0.10
N PHE A 4 31.76 11.90 -0.81
CA PHE A 4 30.53 11.77 -1.60
C PHE A 4 29.51 10.99 -0.78
N VAL A 5 28.37 11.60 -0.48
CA VAL A 5 27.23 10.90 0.12
C VAL A 5 26.64 9.99 -0.95
N LYS A 6 26.81 8.68 -0.79
CA LYS A 6 26.12 7.69 -1.63
C LYS A 6 24.65 7.65 -1.19
N VAL A 7 23.78 8.32 -1.94
CA VAL A 7 22.34 8.24 -1.73
C VAL A 7 21.92 6.77 -1.90
N LEU A 8 21.32 6.19 -0.88
CA LEU A 8 20.77 4.84 -0.94
C LEU A 8 19.47 4.91 -1.74
N VAL A 9 19.51 4.45 -2.99
CA VAL A 9 18.30 4.29 -3.81
C VAL A 9 17.70 2.92 -3.51
N ILE A 10 16.54 2.92 -2.86
CA ILE A 10 15.76 1.70 -2.62
C ILE A 10 14.76 1.57 -3.76
N ASN A 11 14.87 0.50 -4.53
CA ASN A 11 13.90 0.15 -5.57
C ASN A 11 12.98 -0.93 -5.03
N ALA A 12 11.68 -0.66 -5.05
CA ALA A 12 10.64 -1.64 -4.74
C ALA A 12 9.69 -1.74 -5.94
N PRO A 13 9.39 -2.95 -6.44
CA PRO A 13 8.39 -3.09 -7.48
C PRO A 13 7.01 -2.74 -6.93
N TYR A 14 6.15 -2.11 -7.74
CA TYR A 14 4.83 -1.70 -7.31
C TYR A 14 3.79 -2.06 -8.37
N TRP A 15 2.87 -2.96 -8.01
CA TRP A 15 1.79 -3.42 -8.87
C TRP A 15 0.44 -2.94 -8.35
N ILE A 16 -0.40 -2.45 -9.26
CA ILE A 16 -1.82 -2.23 -8.98
C ILE A 16 -2.56 -3.52 -9.31
N LEU A 17 -3.03 -4.23 -8.28
CA LEU A 17 -3.78 -5.48 -8.45
C LEU A 17 -5.24 -5.23 -8.85
N GLY A 18 -5.79 -4.07 -8.48
CA GLY A 18 -7.14 -3.66 -8.84
C GLY A 18 -7.47 -2.28 -8.30
N THR A 19 -8.33 -1.56 -9.01
CA THR A 19 -8.78 -0.21 -8.65
C THR A 19 -10.05 0.08 -9.43
N ASP A 20 -10.99 0.79 -8.81
CA ASP A 20 -12.12 1.39 -9.52
C ASP A 20 -11.86 2.87 -9.85
N TYR A 21 -10.67 3.38 -9.51
CA TYR A 21 -10.19 4.76 -9.64
C TYR A 21 -10.93 5.79 -8.77
N GLU A 22 -12.19 5.55 -8.48
CA GLU A 22 -13.10 6.46 -7.78
C GLU A 22 -13.20 6.22 -6.28
N ASN A 23 -12.95 5.01 -5.78
CA ASN A 23 -13.18 4.67 -4.37
C ASN A 23 -12.03 3.90 -3.73
N TYR A 24 -11.41 2.94 -4.43
CA TYR A 24 -10.36 2.10 -3.85
C TYR A 24 -9.23 1.81 -4.83
N SER A 25 -8.08 1.44 -4.26
CA SER A 25 -6.99 0.80 -4.99
C SER A 25 -6.28 -0.24 -4.11
N VAL A 26 -5.85 -1.33 -4.73
CA VAL A 26 -5.06 -2.39 -4.10
C VAL A 26 -3.68 -2.39 -4.73
N GLY A 27 -2.69 -1.97 -3.93
CA GLY A 27 -1.29 -1.97 -4.31
C GLY A 27 -0.56 -3.17 -3.70
N TYR A 28 0.43 -3.70 -4.41
CA TYR A 28 1.24 -4.82 -3.96
C TYR A 28 2.71 -4.61 -4.34
N SER A 29 3.61 -5.05 -3.47
CA SER A 29 5.05 -5.07 -3.70
C SER A 29 5.61 -6.35 -3.11
N CYS A 30 6.46 -7.03 -3.86
CA CYS A 30 7.08 -8.28 -3.48
C CYS A 30 8.42 -8.39 -4.19
N GLY A 31 9.50 -8.47 -3.42
CA GLY A 31 10.83 -8.54 -3.99
C GLY A 31 11.94 -8.23 -3.01
N LYS A 32 13.16 -8.15 -3.54
CA LYS A 32 14.35 -7.85 -2.74
C LYS A 32 14.47 -6.34 -2.50
N ILE A 33 14.13 -5.89 -1.29
CA ILE A 33 14.18 -4.50 -0.86
C ILE A 33 15.30 -4.38 0.20
N SER A 34 16.25 -3.47 -0.03
CA SER A 34 17.36 -3.19 0.91
C SER A 34 18.14 -4.41 1.42
N GLY A 35 18.19 -5.49 0.63
CA GLY A 35 18.92 -6.72 0.96
C GLY A 35 18.06 -7.86 1.51
N SER A 36 16.82 -7.58 1.91
CA SER A 36 15.84 -8.56 2.42
C SER A 36 14.75 -8.82 1.39
N TYR A 37 14.11 -9.99 1.47
CA TYR A 37 12.88 -10.24 0.71
C TYR A 37 11.70 -9.72 1.52
N GLU A 38 10.92 -8.81 0.92
CA GLU A 38 9.80 -8.16 1.58
C GLU A 38 8.55 -8.28 0.72
N GLU A 39 7.42 -8.51 1.39
CA GLU A 39 6.09 -8.49 0.81
C GLU A 39 5.27 -7.41 1.50
N ASN A 40 4.65 -6.54 0.72
CA ASN A 40 3.84 -5.44 1.21
C ASN A 40 2.53 -5.39 0.40
N LEU A 41 1.43 -5.18 1.12
CA LEU A 41 0.08 -5.12 0.57
C LEU A 41 -0.61 -3.87 1.12
N TRP A 42 -1.22 -3.09 0.24
CA TRP A 42 -1.93 -1.87 0.61
C TRP A 42 -3.35 -1.90 0.06
N VAL A 43 -4.33 -1.78 0.95
CA VAL A 43 -5.72 -1.47 0.61
C VAL A 43 -5.93 0.00 0.92
N GLN A 44 -6.18 0.81 -0.11
CA GLN A 44 -6.32 2.25 0.01
C GLN A 44 -7.70 2.68 -0.44
N THR A 45 -8.28 3.67 0.23
CA THR A 45 -9.57 4.26 -0.12
C THR A 45 -9.45 5.75 -0.38
N ARG A 46 -10.33 6.30 -1.22
CA ARG A 46 -10.34 7.74 -1.55
C ARG A 46 -10.75 8.63 -0.40
N ILE A 47 -11.61 8.13 0.48
CA ILE A 47 -12.09 8.84 1.66
C ILE A 47 -11.67 8.09 2.94
N SER A 48 -11.53 8.83 4.05
CA SER A 48 -11.04 8.31 5.34
C SER A 48 -11.97 7.30 6.00
N ASN A 49 -13.28 7.39 5.75
CA ASN A 49 -14.28 6.46 6.27
C ASN A 49 -15.16 5.93 5.12
N PRO A 50 -14.63 4.99 4.31
CA PRO A 50 -15.33 4.41 3.17
C PRO A 50 -16.51 3.53 3.64
N SER A 51 -17.45 3.25 2.72
CA SER A 51 -18.51 2.30 3.01
C SER A 51 -17.96 0.87 3.14
N PRO A 52 -18.66 -0.03 3.85
CA PRO A 52 -18.28 -1.45 3.91
C PRO A 52 -18.16 -2.10 2.53
N ASP A 53 -18.98 -1.69 1.57
CA ASP A 53 -18.96 -2.22 0.19
C ASP A 53 -17.66 -1.90 -0.54
N VAL A 54 -17.13 -0.68 -0.37
CA VAL A 54 -15.83 -0.27 -0.95
C VAL A 54 -14.69 -1.10 -0.35
N ILE A 55 -14.72 -1.32 0.97
CA ILE A 55 -13.74 -2.17 1.65
C ILE A 55 -13.82 -3.61 1.16
N ASN A 56 -15.03 -4.17 1.06
CA ASN A 56 -15.26 -5.53 0.58
C ASN A 56 -14.80 -5.70 -0.88
N ALA A 57 -15.06 -4.72 -1.75
CA ALA A 57 -14.59 -4.73 -3.13
C ALA A 57 -13.05 -4.80 -3.21
N ALA A 58 -12.35 -3.96 -2.42
CA ALA A 58 -10.90 -3.99 -2.35
C ALA A 58 -10.36 -5.32 -1.77
N LEU A 59 -10.96 -5.84 -0.69
CA LEU A 59 -10.55 -7.12 -0.10
C LEU A 59 -10.81 -8.31 -1.04
N ASN A 60 -11.84 -8.24 -1.89
CA ASN A 60 -12.07 -9.27 -2.91
C ASN A 60 -10.94 -9.30 -3.95
N VAL A 61 -10.38 -8.14 -4.33
CA VAL A 61 -9.18 -8.10 -5.19
C VAL A 61 -8.02 -8.81 -4.51
N VAL A 62 -7.76 -8.54 -3.22
CA VAL A 62 -6.71 -9.22 -2.44
C VAL A 62 -6.89 -10.74 -2.49
N LYS A 63 -8.09 -11.22 -2.14
CA LYS A 63 -8.41 -12.66 -2.10
C LYS A 63 -8.32 -13.31 -3.48
N SER A 64 -8.74 -12.63 -4.54
CA SER A 64 -8.67 -13.15 -5.91
C SER A 64 -7.24 -13.33 -6.43
N ASN A 65 -6.27 -12.63 -5.80
CA ASN A 65 -4.84 -12.78 -6.06
C ASN A 65 -4.16 -13.76 -5.09
N ASN A 66 -4.91 -14.54 -4.32
CA ASN A 66 -4.41 -15.52 -3.34
C ASN A 66 -3.52 -14.91 -2.23
N LEU A 67 -3.71 -13.63 -1.92
CA LEU A 67 -2.97 -12.94 -0.87
C LEU A 67 -3.69 -13.02 0.48
N ASN A 68 -2.92 -13.08 1.57
CA ASN A 68 -3.45 -13.19 2.92
C ASN A 68 -3.91 -11.82 3.46
N THR A 69 -5.17 -11.73 3.89
CA THR A 69 -5.73 -10.52 4.52
C THR A 69 -5.45 -10.43 6.02
N ASP A 70 -5.01 -11.50 6.68
CA ASP A 70 -4.85 -11.56 8.14
C ASP A 70 -3.73 -10.64 8.66
N LEU A 71 -2.79 -10.29 7.80
CA LEU A 71 -1.69 -9.36 8.12
C LEU A 71 -2.06 -7.90 7.85
N LEU A 72 -3.24 -7.63 7.28
CA LEU A 72 -3.71 -6.27 7.08
C LEU A 72 -4.10 -5.65 8.42
N ILE A 73 -3.55 -4.48 8.68
CA ILE A 73 -3.91 -3.65 9.83
C ILE A 73 -4.74 -2.45 9.36
N THR A 74 -5.83 -2.18 10.07
CA THR A 74 -6.62 -0.97 9.82
C THR A 74 -5.89 0.24 10.37
N ILE A 75 -5.69 1.26 9.54
CA ILE A 75 -5.09 2.53 9.95
C ILE A 75 -6.20 3.49 10.37
N ASP A 76 -6.08 4.08 11.57
CA ASP A 76 -6.98 5.17 12.00
C ASP A 76 -6.66 6.44 11.21
N GLN A 77 -7.62 6.91 10.41
CA GLN A 77 -7.52 8.08 9.55
C GLN A 77 -8.12 9.34 10.19
N LYS A 78 -8.22 9.39 11.52
CA LYS A 78 -8.68 10.56 12.27
C LYS A 78 -7.52 11.47 12.68
N ASN A 79 -7.82 12.75 12.89
CA ASN A 79 -6.87 13.75 13.41
C ASN A 79 -5.57 13.87 12.59
N CYS A 80 -5.67 13.75 11.26
CA CYS A 80 -4.56 13.96 10.33
C CYS A 80 -4.23 15.46 10.19
N SER A 81 -3.79 16.10 11.28
CA SER A 81 -3.33 17.47 11.27
C SER A 81 -1.91 17.50 10.67
N ASN A 82 -1.71 18.27 9.60
CA ASN A 82 -0.41 18.56 8.97
C ASN A 82 0.13 17.54 7.94
N VAL A 83 -0.70 16.95 7.08
CA VAL A 83 -0.17 16.30 5.85
C VAL A 83 0.08 17.41 4.82
N PRO A 84 1.34 17.75 4.45
CA PRO A 84 1.61 18.71 3.38
C PRO A 84 0.99 18.19 2.08
N ALA A 85 0.37 19.09 1.31
CA ALA A 85 -0.15 18.80 -0.02
C ALA A 85 0.99 18.48 -1.00
#